data_AF-A0ABD3XCV0-F1
#
_entry.id   AF-A0ABD3XCV0-F1
#
_cell.length_a   1.000
_cell.length_b   1.000
_cell.length_c   1.000
_cell.angle_alpha   90.00
_cell.angle_beta   90.00
_cell.angle_gamma   90.00
#
_symmetry.space_group_name_H-M   'P 1'
#
loop_
_entity.id
_entity.type
_entity.pdbx_description
1 polymer ?
#
loop_
_entity_poly.entity_id
_entity_poly.type
_entity_poly.pdbx_seq_one_letter_code
_entity_poly.pdbx_strand_id
1 'polypeptide(L)'
;MSKFVCHGKGCPHKNPPDENPNDICFNIKGRNCTHADVKSEIDRLLPFSPGAKIMCIRFIPLALHLNVVQADNRWVITLNSKEARNRLAGTKIEINGVRVMLRRYDDILRLEYRKCHRTMSLLNMVISQTNNVNDNSIETAVEGTVLATSKIN
;
A
#
# COMPACT_ATOMS: atom_id res chain seq x y z
N MET A 1 -5.02 11.19 13.46
CA MET A 1 -5.15 9.79 13.00
C MET A 1 -5.10 9.78 11.48
N SER A 2 -3.95 9.49 10.87
CA SER A 2 -3.83 9.43 9.40
C SER A 2 -4.26 8.05 8.92
N LYS A 3 -5.36 7.96 8.17
CA LYS A 3 -5.94 6.71 7.64
C LYS A 3 -5.40 6.50 6.21
N PHE A 4 -4.55 5.49 6.03
CA PHE A 4 -4.14 4.99 4.72
C PHE A 4 -4.95 3.74 4.39
N VAL A 5 -5.89 3.83 3.42
CA VAL A 5 -6.62 2.64 2.97
C VAL A 5 -6.90 2.66 1.47
N CYS A 6 -6.20 1.82 0.71
CA CYS A 6 -6.55 1.51 -0.67
C CYS A 6 -7.51 0.32 -0.71
N HIS A 7 -8.81 0.57 -0.64
CA HIS A 7 -9.87 -0.45 -0.74
C HIS A 7 -10.28 -0.70 -2.20
N GLY A 8 -9.39 -1.16 -3.09
CA GLY A 8 -9.78 -1.63 -4.44
C GLY A 8 -10.66 -0.68 -5.30
N LYS A 9 -10.81 0.58 -4.88
CA LYS A 9 -11.67 1.65 -5.40
C LYS A 9 -10.82 2.90 -5.41
N GLY A 10 -10.05 3.11 -6.48
CA GLY A 10 -9.21 4.30 -6.58
C GLY A 10 -8.05 4.33 -5.58
N CYS A 11 -7.05 5.17 -5.87
CA CYS A 11 -6.20 5.65 -4.78
C CYS A 11 -7.07 6.60 -3.95
N PRO A 12 -7.23 6.37 -2.64
CA PRO A 12 -8.13 7.17 -1.79
C PRO A 12 -7.68 8.64 -1.66
N HIS A 13 -6.44 8.96 -2.07
CA HIS A 13 -5.82 10.25 -1.84
C HIS A 13 -5.45 10.92 -3.16
N LYS A 14 -6.06 12.07 -3.44
CA LYS A 14 -5.63 13.01 -4.50
C LYS A 14 -4.30 13.71 -4.13
N ASN A 15 -4.00 13.79 -2.83
CA ASN A 15 -2.87 14.52 -2.28
C ASN A 15 -1.77 13.55 -1.79
N PRO A 16 -0.50 14.00 -1.78
CA PRO A 16 0.59 13.22 -1.21
C PRO A 16 0.38 12.95 0.31
N PRO A 17 0.98 11.88 0.84
CA PRO A 17 0.93 11.56 2.27
C PRO A 17 1.55 12.66 3.15
N ASP A 18 0.98 12.87 4.34
CA ASP A 18 1.57 13.74 5.36
C ASP A 18 2.97 13.27 5.77
N GLU A 19 3.86 14.21 6.08
CA GLU A 19 5.22 13.90 6.51
C GLU A 19 5.27 13.49 7.99
N ASN A 20 6.03 12.44 8.28
CA ASN A 20 6.28 11.91 9.60
C ASN A 20 7.80 11.86 9.83
N PRO A 21 8.45 13.01 10.05
CA PRO A 21 9.90 13.15 9.96
C PRO A 21 10.68 12.39 11.04
N ASN A 22 10.01 11.89 12.07
CA ASN A 22 10.62 11.16 13.19
C ASN A 22 10.33 9.65 13.15
N ASP A 23 9.59 9.19 12.15
CA ASP A 23 9.12 7.81 12.09
C ASP A 23 10.03 6.92 11.24
N ILE A 24 10.42 5.79 11.82
CA ILE A 24 10.94 4.63 11.09
C ILE A 24 9.90 3.52 11.08
N CYS A 25 10.01 2.62 10.10
CA CYS A 25 9.16 1.45 10.03
C CYS A 25 9.89 0.23 9.49
N PHE A 26 9.30 -0.93 9.73
CA PHE A 26 9.63 -2.16 9.03
C PHE A 26 8.36 -2.99 8.82
N ASN A 27 8.42 -3.90 7.86
CA ASN A 27 7.35 -4.84 7.56
C ASN A 27 7.80 -6.24 7.98
N ILE A 28 6.91 -7.01 8.60
CA ILE A 28 7.14 -8.40 8.98
C ILE A 28 5.89 -9.23 8.70
N LYS A 29 6.07 -10.48 8.26
CA LYS A 29 4.97 -11.41 8.01
C LYS A 29 4.42 -11.98 9.32
N GLY A 30 3.11 -12.16 9.38
CA GLY A 30 2.43 -12.77 10.51
C GLY A 30 2.21 -11.82 11.70
N ARG A 31 1.66 -12.37 12.80
CA ARG A 31 1.28 -11.62 14.02
C ARG A 31 2.13 -11.99 15.24
N ASN A 32 3.17 -12.79 15.06
CA ASN A 32 3.94 -13.36 16.17
C ASN A 32 4.94 -12.37 16.79
N CYS A 33 4.79 -11.08 16.52
CA CYS A 33 5.69 -10.03 17.01
C CYS A 33 4.92 -9.18 18.02
N THR A 34 5.47 -9.00 19.22
CA THR A 34 4.87 -8.18 20.26
C THR A 34 5.57 -6.82 20.37
N HIS A 35 4.89 -5.83 20.97
CA HIS A 35 5.50 -4.53 21.24
C HIS A 35 6.77 -4.64 22.10
N ALA A 36 6.82 -5.64 22.99
CA ALA A 36 7.97 -5.90 23.84
C ALA A 36 9.18 -6.38 23.02
N ASP A 37 8.97 -7.29 22.06
CA ASP A 37 10.03 -7.78 21.17
C ASP A 37 10.60 -6.64 20.33
N VAL A 38 9.73 -5.84 19.72
CA VAL A 38 10.15 -4.67 18.94
C VAL A 38 10.92 -3.69 19.80
N LYS A 39 10.40 -3.36 21.00
CA LYS A 39 11.07 -2.41 21.90
C LYS A 39 12.45 -2.93 22.32
N SER A 40 12.55 -4.19 22.72
CA SER A 40 13.81 -4.81 23.14
C SER A 40 14.86 -4.74 22.04
N GLU A 41 14.47 -5.00 20.80
CA GLU A 41 15.41 -5.02 19.68
C GLU A 41 15.84 -3.61 19.26
N ILE A 42 14.94 -2.62 19.32
CA ILE A 42 15.32 -1.22 19.06
C ILE A 42 16.16 -0.64 20.19
N ASP A 43 15.86 -0.99 21.45
CA ASP A 43 16.64 -0.56 22.62
C ASP A 43 18.10 -1.01 22.52
N ARG A 44 18.38 -2.18 21.92
CA ARG A 44 19.76 -2.65 21.62
C ARG A 44 20.51 -1.73 20.65
N LEU A 45 19.79 -1.01 19.78
CA LEU A 45 20.41 -0.09 18.81
C LEU A 45 20.66 1.31 19.38
N LEU A 46 19.94 1.70 20.44
CA LEU A 46 20.03 3.05 21.01
C LEU A 46 21.45 3.43 21.49
N PRO A 47 22.26 2.53 22.09
CA PRO A 47 23.65 2.85 22.45
C PRO A 47 24.52 3.29 21.27
N PHE A 48 24.23 2.81 20.05
CA PHE A 48 24.96 3.17 18.84
C PHE A 48 24.46 4.47 18.20
N SER A 49 23.34 5.01 18.68
CA SER A 49 22.70 6.23 18.18
C SER A 49 22.53 7.24 19.32
N PRO A 50 23.59 7.98 19.69
CA PRO A 50 23.56 8.85 20.87
C PRO A 50 22.45 9.91 20.76
N GLY A 51 21.65 10.02 21.81
CA GLY A 51 20.50 10.93 21.89
C GLY A 51 19.22 10.40 21.23
N ALA A 52 19.21 9.19 20.67
CA ALA A 52 17.98 8.57 20.18
C ALA A 52 17.13 8.05 21.35
N LYS A 53 15.83 8.38 21.32
CA LYS A 53 14.84 7.88 22.28
C LYS A 53 13.58 7.46 21.55
N ILE A 54 13.04 6.30 21.91
CA ILE A 54 11.74 5.83 21.43
C ILE A 54 10.64 6.63 22.14
N MET A 55 9.78 7.26 21.36
CA MET A 55 8.61 8.01 21.85
C MET A 55 7.33 7.17 21.77
N CYS A 56 7.17 6.41 20.69
CA CYS A 56 5.97 5.60 20.44
C CYS A 56 6.31 4.41 19.55
N ILE A 57 5.60 3.30 19.75
CA ILE A 57 5.60 2.13 18.86
C ILE A 57 4.14 1.87 18.49
N ARG A 58 3.86 1.74 17.18
CA ARG A 58 2.52 1.53 16.63
C ARG A 58 2.53 0.32 15.71
N PHE A 59 1.49 -0.49 15.81
CA PHE A 59 1.24 -1.61 14.91
C PHE A 59 0.15 -1.26 13.91
N ILE A 60 0.43 -1.46 12.62
CA ILE A 60 -0.49 -1.24 11.51
C ILE A 60 -0.73 -2.59 10.80
N PRO A 61 -1.90 -3.22 11.00
CA PRO A 61 -2.19 -4.53 10.42
C PRO A 61 -2.60 -4.40 8.95
N LEU A 62 -1.64 -4.28 8.03
CA LEU A 62 -1.96 -4.13 6.59
C LEU A 62 -2.68 -5.35 6.00
N ALA A 63 -2.47 -6.55 6.56
CA ALA A 63 -3.18 -7.76 6.13
C ALA A 63 -4.70 -7.62 6.21
N LEU A 64 -5.20 -6.93 7.25
CA LEU A 64 -6.63 -6.66 7.41
C LEU A 64 -7.13 -5.61 6.41
N HIS A 65 -6.27 -4.67 6.02
CA HIS A 65 -6.66 -3.58 5.12
C HIS A 65 -6.69 -4.01 3.66
N LEU A 66 -5.84 -4.97 3.28
CA LEU A 66 -5.72 -5.44 1.89
C LEU A 66 -6.57 -6.69 1.60
N ASN A 67 -7.21 -7.29 2.62
CA ASN A 67 -7.89 -8.59 2.51
C ASN A 67 -7.00 -9.70 1.92
N VAL A 68 -5.67 -9.61 2.12
CA VAL A 68 -4.71 -10.60 1.68
C VAL A 68 -4.18 -11.34 2.91
N VAL A 69 -4.46 -12.65 2.99
CA VAL A 69 -4.12 -13.51 4.13
C VAL A 69 -2.61 -13.51 4.44
N GLN A 70 -1.77 -13.25 3.45
CA GLN A 70 -0.31 -13.22 3.57
C GLN A 70 0.32 -11.82 3.50
N ALA A 71 -0.45 -10.75 3.68
CA ALA A 71 0.13 -9.41 3.64
C ALA A 71 1.03 -9.14 4.86
N ASP A 72 2.11 -8.41 4.63
CA ASP A 72 3.04 -8.03 5.68
C ASP A 72 2.38 -7.02 6.62
N ASN A 73 2.55 -7.17 7.93
CA ASN A 73 2.13 -6.14 8.88
C ASN A 73 3.24 -5.11 9.06
N ARG A 74 2.87 -3.86 9.33
CA ARG A 74 3.82 -2.75 9.47
C ARG A 74 3.94 -2.32 10.91
N TRP A 75 5.17 -2.19 11.37
CA TRP A 75 5.51 -1.57 12.65
C TRP A 75 6.07 -0.18 12.38
N VAL A 76 5.57 0.82 13.10
CA VAL A 76 6.02 2.20 13.02
C VAL A 76 6.54 2.63 14.39
N ILE A 77 7.76 3.15 14.42
CA ILE A 77 8.43 3.59 15.63
C ILE A 77 8.71 5.09 15.48
N THR A 78 8.14 5.88 16.38
CA THR A 78 8.36 7.32 16.46
C THR A 78 9.53 7.59 17.39
N LEU A 79 10.52 8.32 16.90
CA LEU A 79 11.70 8.72 17.66
C LEU A 79 11.56 10.18 18.12
N ASN A 80 12.47 10.61 19.00
CA ASN A 80 12.50 11.98 19.49
C ASN A 80 12.98 13.00 18.45
N SER A 81 13.81 12.60 17.47
CA SER A 81 14.37 13.52 16.48
C SER A 81 14.54 12.90 15.10
N LYS A 82 14.62 13.77 14.09
CA LYS A 82 14.89 13.41 12.70
C LYS A 82 16.29 12.82 12.51
N GLU A 83 17.25 13.30 13.30
CA GLU A 83 18.63 12.83 13.31
C GLU A 83 18.69 11.39 13.81
N ALA A 84 18.00 11.08 14.91
CA ALA A 84 17.88 9.72 15.44
C ALA A 84 17.27 8.78 14.40
N ARG A 85 16.19 9.22 13.76
CA ARG A 85 15.54 8.52 12.64
C ARG A 85 16.50 8.23 11.50
N ASN A 86 17.31 9.22 11.11
CA ASN A 86 18.26 9.05 10.00
C ASN A 86 19.39 8.08 10.32
N ARG A 87 19.84 8.02 11.59
CA ARG A 87 20.88 7.08 12.03
C ARG A 87 20.39 5.64 12.10
N LEU A 88 19.14 5.44 12.55
CA LEU A 88 18.54 4.11 12.66
C LEU A 88 18.00 3.58 11.31
N ALA A 89 17.68 4.47 10.37
CA ALA A 89 17.25 4.07 9.04
C ALA A 89 18.38 3.35 8.28
N GLY A 90 18.09 2.19 7.69
CA GLY A 90 19.04 1.34 7.00
C GLY A 90 19.62 0.21 7.86
N THR A 91 19.48 0.30 9.18
CA THR A 91 19.93 -0.75 10.10
C THR A 91 19.08 -2.00 9.98
N LYS A 92 19.72 -3.17 10.08
CA LYS A 92 19.06 -4.46 10.11
C LYS A 92 18.83 -4.87 11.56
N ILE A 93 17.65 -5.41 11.84
CA ILE A 93 17.28 -5.96 13.15
C ILE A 93 16.78 -7.38 12.97
N GLU A 94 16.88 -8.19 14.02
CA GLU A 94 16.40 -9.56 14.01
C GLU A 94 15.29 -9.73 15.04
N ILE A 95 14.07 -10.00 14.57
CA ILE A 95 12.91 -10.20 15.42
C ILE A 95 12.41 -11.62 15.20
N ASN A 96 12.40 -12.44 16.25
CA ASN A 96 11.95 -13.84 16.21
C ASN A 96 12.63 -14.65 15.09
N GLY A 97 13.95 -14.45 14.91
CA GLY A 97 14.75 -15.12 13.87
C GLY A 97 14.56 -14.57 12.46
N VAL A 98 13.71 -13.55 12.27
CA VAL A 98 13.48 -12.90 10.98
C VAL A 98 14.27 -11.59 10.91
N ARG A 99 15.20 -11.51 9.97
CA ARG A 99 15.97 -10.29 9.70
C ARG A 99 15.15 -9.32 8.86
N VAL A 100 14.92 -8.13 9.40
CA VAL A 100 14.20 -7.04 8.73
C VAL A 100 15.05 -5.78 8.72
N MET A 101 14.80 -4.89 7.75
CA MET A 101 15.53 -3.63 7.62
C MET A 101 14.63 -2.47 8.04
N LEU A 102 15.15 -1.62 8.91
CA LEU A 102 14.51 -0.37 9.30
C LEU A 102 14.58 0.62 8.13
N ARG A 103 13.45 1.23 7.81
CA ARG A 103 13.33 2.22 6.74
C ARG A 103 12.63 3.47 7.25
N ARG A 104 12.81 4.59 6.55
CA ARG A 104 12.08 5.83 6.84
C ARG A 104 10.62 5.64 6.47
N TYR A 105 9.71 5.99 7.36
CA TYR A 105 8.29 5.77 7.12
C TYR A 105 7.77 6.57 5.92
N ASP A 106 8.21 7.82 5.79
CA ASP A 106 7.89 8.70 4.65
C ASP A 106 8.27 8.09 3.30
N ASP A 107 9.43 7.43 3.21
CA ASP A 107 9.92 6.85 1.96
C ASP A 107 9.03 5.67 1.53
N ILE A 108 8.55 4.88 2.48
CA ILE A 108 7.60 3.80 2.22
C ILE A 108 6.26 4.37 1.77
N LEU A 109 5.71 5.37 2.47
CA LEU A 109 4.44 5.99 2.09
C LEU A 109 4.50 6.63 0.70
N ARG A 110 5.58 7.35 0.38
CA ARG A 110 5.79 7.94 -0.95
C ARG A 110 5.90 6.88 -2.03
N LEU A 111 6.59 5.77 -1.74
CA LEU A 111 6.70 4.65 -2.68
C LEU A 111 5.33 4.00 -2.93
N GLU A 112 4.54 3.76 -1.89
CA GLU A 112 3.20 3.21 -1.98
C GLU A 112 2.24 4.13 -2.73
N TYR A 113 2.27 5.42 -2.42
CA TYR A 113 1.50 6.43 -3.13
C TYR A 113 1.82 6.45 -4.63
N ARG A 114 3.11 6.48 -4.99
CA ARG A 114 3.56 6.43 -6.40
C ARG A 114 3.12 5.16 -7.12
N LYS A 115 3.23 4.00 -6.45
CA LYS A 115 2.78 2.71 -7.00
C LYS A 115 1.27 2.74 -7.26
N CYS A 116 0.49 3.15 -6.27
CA CYS A 116 -0.95 3.25 -6.39
C CYS A 116 -1.35 4.14 -7.58
N HIS A 117 -0.77 5.34 -7.69
CA HIS A 117 -1.14 6.29 -8.73
C HIS A 117 -0.82 5.77 -10.13
N ARG A 118 0.32 5.09 -10.30
CA ARG A 118 0.68 4.45 -11.57
C ARG A 118 -0.27 3.31 -11.94
N THR A 119 -0.59 2.45 -10.98
CA THR A 119 -1.55 1.36 -11.20
C THR A 119 -2.92 1.90 -11.59
N MET A 120 -3.38 2.97 -10.95
CA MET A 120 -4.65 3.60 -11.28
C MET A 120 -4.66 4.21 -12.69
N SER A 121 -3.57 4.89 -13.08
CA SER A 121 -3.42 5.40 -14.45
C SER A 121 -3.46 4.29 -15.50
N LEU A 122 -2.81 3.15 -15.23
CA LEU A 122 -2.84 1.99 -16.14
C LEU A 122 -4.24 1.36 -16.21
N LEU A 123 -4.91 1.19 -15.07
CA LEU A 123 -6.28 0.66 -15.04
C LEU A 123 -7.24 1.54 -15.85
N ASN A 124 -7.15 2.86 -15.70
CA ASN A 124 -7.98 3.79 -16.48
C ASN A 124 -7.73 3.68 -17.99
N MET A 125 -6.48 3.44 -18.41
CA MET A 125 -6.12 3.22 -19.81
C MET A 125 -6.68 1.91 -20.37
N VAL A 126 -6.65 0.83 -19.57
CA VAL A 126 -7.22 -0.47 -19.98
C VAL A 126 -8.75 -0.40 -20.06
N ILE A 127 -9.38 0.29 -19.11
CA ILE A 127 -10.83 0.48 -19.08
C ILE A 127 -11.30 1.31 -20.29
N SER A 128 -10.59 2.38 -20.66
CA SER A 128 -10.97 3.17 -21.83
C SER A 128 -10.85 2.39 -23.15
N GLN A 129 -9.85 1.50 -23.27
CA GLN A 129 -9.70 0.64 -24.44
C GLN A 129 -10.79 -0.45 -24.53
N THR A 130 -11.16 -1.05 -23.39
CA THR A 130 -12.21 -2.08 -23.36
C THR A 130 -13.60 -1.52 -23.65
N ASN A 131 -13.91 -0.30 -23.21
CA ASN A 131 -15.17 0.36 -23.55
C ASN A 131 -15.26 0.70 -25.06
N ASN A 132 -14.16 1.14 -25.68
CA ASN A 132 -14.14 1.46 -27.11
C ASN A 132 -14.30 0.23 -28.03
N VAL A 133 -14.05 -0.99 -27.54
CA VAL A 133 -14.23 -2.23 -28.33
C VAL A 133 -15.68 -2.71 -28.31
N ASN A 134 -16.42 -2.45 -27.23
CA ASN A 134 -17.81 -2.89 -27.10
C ASN A 134 -18.80 -2.03 -27.91
N ASP A 135 -18.48 -0.77 -28.21
CA ASP A 135 -19.36 0.12 -28.98
C ASP A 135 -19.30 -0.13 -30.51
N ASN A 136 -18.33 -0.91 -31.00
CA ASN A 136 -18.17 -1.20 -32.44
C ASN A 136 -18.78 -2.55 -32.90
N SER A 137 -19.57 -3.23 -32.05
CA SER A 137 -20.11 -4.58 -32.35
C SER A 137 -21.64 -4.65 -32.51
N ILE A 138 -22.35 -3.52 -32.58
CA ILE A 138 -23.81 -3.49 -32.79
C ILE A 138 -24.19 -2.49 -33.90
N GLU A 139 -23.65 -2.65 -35.10
CA GLU A 139 -24.20 -1.97 -36.28
C GLU A 139 -23.95 -2.76 -37.57
N THR A 140 -24.41 -4.02 -37.63
CA THR A 140 -24.53 -4.74 -38.92
C THR A 140 -25.54 -5.88 -38.84
N ALA A 141 -26.82 -5.59 -38.63
CA ALA A 141 -27.89 -6.57 -38.84
C ALA A 141 -29.28 -5.94 -38.95
N VAL A 142 -29.50 -4.98 -39.86
CA VAL A 142 -30.87 -4.63 -40.29
C VAL A 142 -30.88 -4.29 -41.76
N GLU A 143 -30.79 -5.29 -42.64
CA GLU A 143 -31.41 -5.19 -43.96
C GLU A 143 -31.53 -6.59 -44.58
N GLY A 144 -32.78 -7.02 -44.79
CA GLY A 144 -33.07 -8.22 -45.58
C GLY A 144 -34.00 -9.20 -44.92
N THR A 145 -35.30 -8.88 -44.83
CA THR A 145 -36.37 -9.88 -45.01
C THR A 145 -37.65 -9.16 -45.43
N VAL A 146 -37.86 -9.00 -46.73
CA VAL A 146 -39.20 -8.84 -47.31
C VAL A 146 -39.48 -10.12 -48.09
N LEU A 147 -40.25 -11.03 -47.51
CA LEU A 147 -40.75 -12.19 -48.24
C LEU A 147 -42.24 -12.40 -47.96
N ALA A 148 -43.00 -12.26 -49.05
CA ALA A 148 -44.18 -13.03 -49.42
C ALA A 148 -45.37 -13.12 -48.43
N THR A 149 -46.44 -12.38 -48.76
CA THR A 149 -47.82 -12.80 -48.49
C THR A 149 -48.51 -13.14 -49.80
N SER A 150 -48.61 -14.43 -50.10
CA SER A 150 -49.60 -15.01 -51.02
C SER A 150 -50.56 -15.88 -50.22
N LYS A 151 -51.87 -15.63 -50.37
CA LYS A 151 -53.01 -16.55 -50.19
C LYS A 151 -54.30 -15.76 -50.52
N ILE A 152 -54.88 -15.97 -51.70
CA ILE A 152 -55.98 -16.90 -52.00
C ILE A 152 -57.30 -16.46 -51.32
N ASN A 153 -58.14 -15.74 -52.06
CA ASN A 153 -59.45 -16.21 -52.54
C ASN A 153 -59.98 -15.26 -53.63
#